data_AF-A0A3S5FHA9-F1
#
_entry.id   AF-A0A3S5FHA9-F1
#
_cell.length_a   1.000
_cell.length_b   1.000
_cell.length_c   1.000
_cell.angle_alpha   90.00
_cell.angle_beta   90.00
_cell.angle_gamma   90.00
#
_symmetry.space_group_name_H-M   'P 1'
#
loop_
_entity.id
_entity.type
_entity.pdbx_description
1 polymer ?
#
loop_
_entity_poly.entity_id
_entity_poly.type
_entity_poly.pdbx_seq_one_letter_code
_entity_poly.pdbx_strand_id
1 'polypeptide(L)'
;MRGYPPFCSSTPQETYQKVMTWRDTLVFPPEMPVSLEAHNLISAFCNDADCRLGSSAGLDEIRQHAFFAGVDWEHIRERPAAIPVRLKSIDDTSNFDDFPDTDLKWRTPS
;
A
#
# COMPACT_ATOMS: atom_id res chain seq x y z
N MET A 1 -9.10 6.36 -4.76
CA MET A 1 -8.55 5.98 -3.44
C MET A 1 -7.94 7.21 -2.81
N ARG A 2 -8.29 7.56 -1.57
CA ARG A 2 -7.57 8.64 -0.87
C ARG A 2 -6.11 8.25 -0.68
N GLY A 3 -5.23 9.25 -0.70
CA GLY A 3 -3.79 9.08 -0.46
C GLY A 3 -3.41 8.98 1.02
N TYR A 4 -4.32 8.52 1.90
CA TYR A 4 -4.06 8.38 3.33
C TYR A 4 -4.35 6.95 3.80
N PRO A 5 -3.52 6.37 4.70
CA PRO A 5 -3.78 5.07 5.29
C PRO A 5 -5.10 5.02 6.09
N PRO A 6 -5.79 3.86 6.16
CA PRO A 6 -7.11 3.74 6.80
C PRO A 6 -7.13 4.07 8.29
N PHE A 7 -6.00 3.90 8.99
CA PHE A 7 -5.90 4.13 10.44
C PHE A 7 -5.11 5.38 10.81
N CYS A 8 -4.83 6.27 9.83
CA CYS A 8 -4.04 7.48 10.06
C CYS A 8 -4.68 8.38 11.13
N SER A 9 -3.85 8.87 12.06
CA SER A 9 -4.21 9.78 13.14
C SER A 9 -3.06 10.73 13.43
N SER A 10 -3.33 11.76 14.25
CA SER A 10 -2.33 12.76 14.65
C SER A 10 -1.26 12.19 15.58
N THR A 11 -1.58 11.14 16.34
CA THR A 11 -0.62 10.48 17.25
C THR A 11 -0.45 8.99 16.93
N PRO A 12 0.74 8.41 17.21
CA PRO A 12 0.97 6.97 17.09
C PRO A 12 0.03 6.13 17.96
N GLN A 13 -0.32 6.63 19.16
CA GLN A 13 -1.19 5.94 20.11
C GLN A 13 -2.62 5.82 19.56
N GLU A 14 -3.17 6.88 18.98
CA GLU A 14 -4.48 6.84 18.32
C GLU A 14 -4.46 5.92 17.10
N THR A 15 -3.39 5.94 16.32
CA THR A 15 -3.21 5.05 15.17
C THR A 15 -3.22 3.59 15.62
N TYR A 16 -2.48 3.26 16.69
CA TYR A 16 -2.48 1.92 17.28
C TYR A 16 -3.85 1.49 17.76
N GLN A 17 -4.59 2.37 18.46
CA GLN A 17 -5.95 2.07 18.91
C GLN A 17 -6.86 1.75 17.73
N LYS A 18 -6.84 2.55 16.67
CA LYS A 18 -7.60 2.29 15.44
C LYS A 18 -7.23 0.94 14.82
N VAL A 19 -5.94 0.61 14.70
CA VAL A 19 -5.50 -0.70 14.19
C VAL A 19 -6.07 -1.85 15.04
N MET A 20 -6.07 -1.72 16.36
CA MET A 20 -6.58 -2.75 17.26
C MET A 20 -8.11 -2.89 17.21
N THR A 21 -8.83 -1.79 16.93
CA THR A 21 -10.29 -1.76 16.76
C THR A 21 -10.68 -1.65 15.29
N TRP A 22 -9.96 -2.32 14.40
CA TRP A 22 -10.13 -2.20 12.94
C TRP A 22 -11.56 -2.47 12.46
N ARG A 23 -12.31 -3.35 13.14
CA ARG A 23 -13.70 -3.67 12.78
C ARG A 23 -14.61 -2.44 12.81
N ASP A 24 -14.35 -1.51 13.72
CA ASP A 24 -15.14 -0.29 13.90
C ASP A 24 -14.52 0.92 13.17
N THR A 25 -13.21 0.86 12.89
CA THR A 25 -12.44 2.03 12.42
C THR A 25 -11.96 1.93 10.98
N LEU A 26 -12.03 0.75 10.36
CA LEU A 26 -11.86 0.58 8.91
C LEU A 26 -13.15 1.03 8.22
N VAL A 27 -13.27 2.34 7.97
CA VAL A 27 -14.44 2.94 7.35
C VAL A 27 -14.13 3.41 5.94
N PHE A 28 -15.04 3.13 5.02
CA PHE A 28 -15.02 3.64 3.65
C PHE A 28 -15.99 4.83 3.55
N PRO A 29 -15.50 6.08 3.49
CA PRO A 29 -16.35 7.26 3.44
C PRO A 29 -17.18 7.28 2.14
N PRO A 30 -18.47 7.66 2.19
CA PRO A 30 -19.36 7.66 1.02
C PRO A 30 -18.91 8.61 -0.09
N GLU A 31 -18.16 9.65 0.24
CA GLU A 31 -17.57 10.59 -0.72
C GLU A 31 -16.36 10.02 -1.48
N MET A 32 -15.87 8.84 -1.10
CA MET A 32 -14.76 8.18 -1.79
C MET A 32 -15.30 7.12 -2.76
N PRO A 33 -15.24 7.35 -4.09
CA PRO A 33 -15.59 6.32 -5.03
C PRO A 33 -14.56 5.18 -4.95
N VAL A 34 -15.01 4.02 -4.48
CA VAL A 34 -14.25 2.76 -4.42
C VAL A 34 -15.13 1.69 -5.05
N SER A 35 -14.59 0.89 -5.97
CA SER A 35 -15.36 -0.21 -6.56
C SER A 35 -15.67 -1.27 -5.50
N LEU A 36 -16.72 -2.05 -5.72
CA LEU A 36 -17.09 -3.13 -4.81
C LEU A 36 -15.94 -4.13 -4.63
N GLU A 37 -15.24 -4.46 -5.72
CA GLU A 37 -14.12 -5.39 -5.72
C GLU A 37 -12.95 -4.84 -4.90
N ALA A 38 -12.66 -3.53 -5.00
CA ALA A 38 -11.61 -2.89 -4.22
C ALA A 38 -11.97 -2.83 -2.73
N HIS A 39 -13.21 -2.51 -2.40
CA HIS A 39 -13.73 -2.54 -1.04
C HIS A 39 -13.56 -3.93 -0.43
N ASN A 40 -14.07 -4.96 -1.13
CA ASN A 40 -13.97 -6.35 -0.68
C ASN A 40 -12.52 -6.81 -0.48
N LEU A 41 -11.62 -6.43 -1.39
CA LEU A 41 -10.21 -6.75 -1.27
C LEU A 41 -9.59 -6.13 -0.01
N ILE A 42 -9.82 -4.84 0.22
CA ILE A 42 -9.26 -4.12 1.38
C ILE A 42 -9.80 -4.73 2.67
N SER A 43 -11.11 -5.01 2.76
CA SER A 43 -11.71 -5.67 3.91
C SER A 43 -11.16 -7.09 4.14
N ALA A 44 -10.89 -7.85 3.07
CA ALA A 44 -10.33 -9.19 3.19
C ALA A 44 -8.86 -9.20 3.66
N PHE A 45 -8.07 -8.19 3.27
CA PHE A 45 -6.70 -8.02 3.78
C PHE A 45 -6.65 -7.45 5.20
N CYS A 46 -7.47 -6.44 5.49
CA CYS A 46 -7.58 -5.83 6.81
C CYS A 46 -8.56 -6.62 7.68
N ASN A 47 -8.24 -7.90 7.91
CA ASN A 47 -9.06 -8.84 8.68
C ASN A 47 -8.23 -9.52 9.78
N ASP A 48 -8.93 -10.29 10.63
CA ASP A 48 -8.31 -11.21 11.59
C ASP A 48 -7.30 -12.12 10.89
N ALA A 49 -6.23 -12.48 11.60
CA ALA A 49 -5.11 -13.24 11.02
C ALA A 49 -5.56 -14.53 10.33
N ASP A 50 -6.46 -15.29 10.95
CA ASP A 50 -6.95 -16.58 10.44
C ASP A 50 -7.92 -16.43 9.26
N CYS A 51 -8.59 -15.28 9.14
CA CYS A 51 -9.56 -14.97 8.09
C CYS A 51 -9.01 -14.01 7.02
N ARG A 52 -7.74 -13.64 7.12
CA ARG A 52 -7.09 -12.72 6.20
C ARG A 52 -6.91 -13.37 4.84
N LEU A 53 -7.20 -12.64 3.76
CA LEU A 53 -6.94 -13.10 2.40
C LEU A 53 -5.50 -13.63 2.26
N GLY A 54 -5.37 -14.90 1.89
CA GLY A 54 -4.10 -15.62 1.78
C GLY A 54 -3.71 -16.42 3.03
N SER A 55 -4.52 -16.44 4.10
CA SER A 55 -4.27 -17.27 5.29
C SER A 55 -4.41 -18.76 5.01
N SER A 56 -5.30 -19.14 4.09
CA SER A 56 -5.67 -20.55 3.85
C SER A 56 -4.88 -21.17 2.71
N ALA A 57 -4.76 -20.48 1.58
CA ALA A 57 -4.09 -20.99 0.36
C ALA A 57 -2.99 -20.05 -0.16
N GLY A 58 -2.53 -19.10 0.67
CA GLY A 58 -1.43 -18.21 0.31
C GLY A 58 -1.76 -17.33 -0.90
N LEU A 59 -0.81 -17.24 -1.83
CA LEU A 59 -0.91 -16.36 -2.99
C LEU A 59 -2.05 -16.73 -3.95
N ASP A 60 -2.44 -17.99 -4.02
CA ASP A 60 -3.46 -18.42 -4.98
C ASP A 60 -4.83 -17.84 -4.65
N GLU A 61 -5.14 -17.71 -3.36
CA GLU A 61 -6.35 -17.02 -2.87
C GLU A 61 -6.35 -15.53 -3.28
N ILE A 62 -5.19 -14.88 -3.15
CA ILE A 62 -5.03 -13.47 -3.52
C ILE A 62 -5.22 -13.29 -5.03
N ARG A 63 -4.57 -14.13 -5.85
CA ARG A 63 -4.62 -14.05 -7.32
C ARG A 63 -6.03 -14.27 -7.88
N GLN A 64 -6.84 -15.09 -7.20
CA GLN A 64 -8.20 -15.43 -7.61
C GLN A 64 -9.25 -14.39 -7.20
N HIS A 65 -8.90 -13.41 -6.35
CA HIS A 65 -9.83 -12.38 -5.92
C HIS A 65 -10.31 -11.54 -7.12
N ALA A 66 -11.61 -11.22 -7.18
CA ALA A 66 -12.24 -10.55 -8.31
C ALA A 66 -11.61 -9.19 -8.69
N PHE A 67 -11.01 -8.50 -7.72
CA PHE A 67 -10.26 -7.27 -7.97
C PHE A 67 -9.08 -7.46 -8.95
N PHE A 68 -8.45 -8.62 -8.95
CA PHE A 68 -7.34 -8.94 -9.84
C PHE A 68 -7.78 -9.69 -11.11
N ALA A 69 -9.08 -9.72 -11.40
CA ALA A 69 -9.58 -10.29 -12.65
C ALA A 69 -8.93 -9.59 -13.86
N GLY A 70 -8.37 -10.39 -14.77
CA GLY A 70 -7.66 -9.90 -15.95
C GLY A 70 -6.19 -9.52 -15.73
N VAL A 71 -5.66 -9.64 -14.50
CA VAL A 71 -4.22 -9.52 -14.25
C VAL A 71 -3.52 -10.74 -14.81
N ASP A 72 -2.60 -10.50 -15.74
CA ASP A 72 -1.67 -11.50 -16.24
C ASP A 72 -0.47 -11.57 -15.29
N TRP A 73 -0.52 -12.50 -14.34
CA TRP A 73 0.48 -12.65 -13.29
C TRP A 73 1.84 -13.14 -13.79
N GLU A 74 1.87 -13.82 -14.94
CA GLU A 74 3.11 -14.34 -15.53
C GLU A 74 3.88 -13.22 -16.23
N HIS A 75 3.17 -12.34 -16.95
CA HIS A 75 3.80 -11.31 -17.78
C HIS A 75 3.65 -9.88 -17.23
N ILE A 76 3.16 -9.68 -16.00
CA ILE A 76 2.89 -8.34 -15.42
C ILE A 76 4.09 -7.40 -15.49
N ARG A 77 5.32 -7.94 -15.40
CA ARG A 77 6.57 -7.15 -15.46
C ARG A 77 7.05 -6.87 -16.89
N GLU A 78 6.60 -7.65 -17.86
CA GLU A 78 7.00 -7.54 -19.27
C GLU A 78 6.07 -6.62 -20.05
N ARG A 79 4.88 -6.34 -19.49
CA ARG A 79 3.90 -5.43 -20.06
C ARG A 79 4.21 -3.97 -19.68
N PRO A 80 3.76 -2.99 -20.49
CA PRO A 80 3.93 -1.59 -20.15
C PRO A 80 3.36 -1.27 -18.76
N ALA A 81 4.14 -0.54 -17.96
CA ALA A 81 3.70 -0.10 -16.64
C ALA A 81 2.48 0.83 -16.75
N ALA A 82 1.59 0.77 -15.75
CA ALA A 82 0.44 1.66 -15.68
C ALA A 82 0.83 3.15 -15.63
N ILE A 83 1.98 3.45 -15.03
CA ILE A 83 2.55 4.80 -14.97
C ILE A 83 4.03 4.69 -15.40
N PRO A 84 4.42 5.20 -16.58
CA PRO A 84 5.81 5.24 -16.99
C PRO A 84 6.57 6.34 -16.22
N VAL A 85 7.75 6.00 -15.70
CA VAL A 85 8.67 6.97 -15.08
C VAL A 85 9.31 7.82 -16.18
N ARG A 86 9.34 9.14 -15.99
CA ARG A 86 9.98 10.06 -16.92
C ARG A 86 11.40 10.34 -16.43
N LEU A 87 12.38 10.07 -17.28
CA LEU A 87 13.79 10.33 -17.04
C LEU A 87 14.35 11.20 -18.16
N LYS A 88 15.17 12.19 -17.80
CA LYS A 88 15.91 13.05 -18.74
C LYS A 88 17.31 12.53 -19.02
N SER A 89 17.90 11.82 -18.05
CA SER A 89 19.25 11.25 -18.10
C SER A 89 19.37 10.07 -17.12
N ILE A 90 20.50 9.37 -17.14
CA ILE A 90 20.76 8.22 -16.25
C ILE A 90 20.95 8.64 -14.77
N ASP A 91 21.33 9.90 -14.54
CA ASP A 91 21.56 10.54 -13.26
C ASP A 91 20.42 11.50 -12.85
N ASP A 92 19.26 11.42 -13.53
CA ASP A 92 18.10 12.27 -13.24
C ASP A 92 17.50 11.96 -11.85
N THR A 93 17.64 12.89 -10.91
CA THR A 93 17.09 12.80 -9.56
C THR A 93 15.73 13.47 -9.40
N SER A 94 15.09 13.95 -10.48
CA SER A 94 13.84 14.75 -10.39
C SER A 94 12.60 13.99 -9.92
N ASN A 95 12.68 12.68 -9.75
CA ASN A 95 11.62 11.86 -9.14
C ASN A 95 11.82 11.66 -7.62
N PHE A 96 12.83 12.32 -7.02
CA PHE A 96 13.16 12.29 -5.60
C PHE A 96 13.03 13.70 -4.99
N ASP A 97 12.79 13.76 -3.68
CA ASP A 97 12.82 15.01 -2.93
C ASP A 97 14.26 15.51 -2.74
N ASP A 98 14.44 16.83 -2.73
CA ASP A 98 15.69 17.46 -2.33
C ASP A 98 15.81 17.44 -0.79
N PHE A 99 16.88 16.83 -0.29
CA PHE A 99 17.19 16.85 1.14
C PHE A 99 18.33 17.84 1.40
N PRO A 100 18.29 18.58 2.52
CA PRO A 100 19.38 19.47 2.88
C PRO A 100 20.65 18.66 3.14
N ASP A 101 21.79 19.23 2.74
CA ASP A 101 23.10 18.67 3.03
C ASP A 101 23.24 18.45 4.54
N THR A 102 23.24 17.19 4.94
CA THR A 102 23.53 16.81 6.32
C THR A 102 25.02 16.52 6.39
N ASP A 103 25.75 17.22 7.26
CA ASP A 103 27.13 16.86 7.55
C ASP A 103 27.16 15.37 7.94
N LEU A 104 27.72 14.53 7.07
CA LEU A 104 28.03 13.14 7.36
C LEU A 104 29.10 13.12 8.45
N LYS A 105 28.69 13.36 9.70
CA LYS A 105 29.51 13.12 10.89
C LYS A 105 29.61 11.63 11.04
N TRP A 106 30.52 11.03 10.28
CA TRP A 106 30.95 9.68 10.52
C TRP A 106 31.39 9.60 11.98
N ARG A 107 30.85 8.64 12.73
CA ARG A 107 31.34 8.40 14.08
C ARG A 107 32.75 7.83 13.93
N THR A 108 33.77 8.62 14.27
CA THR A 108 35.11 8.11 14.51
C THR A 108 35.03 7.01 15.57
N PRO A 109 35.46 5.76 15.29
CA PRO A 109 35.64 4.75 16.31
C PRO A 109 36.66 5.25 17.33
N SER A 110 36.29 5.13 18.60
CA SER A 110 37.17 5.33 19.76
C SER A 110 38.25 4.27 19.84
#